data_AF-A0AAU6FMJ9-F1
#
_entry.id   AF-A0AAU6FMJ9-F1
#
_cell.length_a   1.000
_cell.length_b   1.000
_cell.length_c   1.000
_cell.angle_alpha   90.00
_cell.angle_beta   90.00
_cell.angle_gamma   90.00
#
_symmetry.space_group_name_H-M   'P 1'
#
loop_
_entity.id
_entity.type
_entity.pdbx_description
1 polymer ?
#
loop_
_entity_poly.entity_id
_entity_poly.type
_entity_poly.pdbx_seq_one_letter_code
_entity_poly.pdbx_strand_id
1 'polypeptide(L)'
;MATRHRRHRRTALAITAALLTVTAAAGCGALDKTLDCVRTADAIATSVDNLQQAVANASNDPTQASESLDEIEKELGNLGDKTDNADLSKAVDDLQTGVANVRGSIDKGDATPDITPVTDAAAEIAKVCTP
;
A
#
# COMPACT_ATOMS: atom_id res chain seq x y z
N MET A 1 -9.20 -41.71 -9.94
CA MET A 1 -8.57 -40.37 -9.99
C MET A 1 -9.49 -39.45 -10.78
N ALA A 2 -10.04 -38.40 -10.16
CA ALA A 2 -10.85 -37.39 -10.84
C ALA A 2 -10.41 -36.02 -10.33
N THR A 3 -9.61 -35.32 -11.13
CA THR A 3 -9.11 -33.98 -10.83
C THR A 3 -10.22 -32.96 -11.05
N ARG A 4 -10.79 -32.44 -9.95
CA ARG A 4 -11.69 -31.29 -9.97
C ARG A 4 -10.91 -30.04 -10.37
N HIS A 5 -11.10 -29.59 -11.60
CA HIS A 5 -10.60 -28.32 -12.10
C HIS A 5 -11.35 -27.17 -11.40
N ARG A 6 -10.76 -26.61 -10.34
CA ARG A 6 -11.26 -25.38 -9.69
C ARG A 6 -11.03 -24.21 -10.65
N ARG A 7 -12.12 -23.73 -11.26
CA ARG A 7 -12.15 -22.46 -11.98
C ARG A 7 -11.87 -21.33 -10.99
N HIS A 8 -10.62 -20.89 -10.93
CA HIS A 8 -10.26 -19.62 -10.32
C HIS A 8 -10.85 -18.50 -11.18
N ARG A 9 -11.95 -17.92 -10.71
CA ARG A 9 -12.50 -16.67 -11.25
C ARG A 9 -11.48 -15.58 -10.94
N ARG A 10 -10.66 -15.23 -11.93
CA ARG A 10 -9.84 -14.02 -11.88
C ARG A 10 -10.78 -12.83 -12.04
N THR A 11 -11.11 -12.19 -10.93
CA THR A 11 -11.73 -10.86 -10.92
C THR A 11 -10.67 -9.87 -11.39
N ALA A 12 -10.76 -9.44 -12.65
CA ALA A 12 -9.95 -8.37 -13.17
C ALA A 12 -10.50 -7.05 -12.62
N LEU A 13 -9.77 -6.41 -11.70
CA LEU A 13 -10.02 -5.05 -11.25
C LEU A 13 -9.53 -4.09 -12.35
N ALA A 14 -10.47 -3.37 -12.96
CA ALA A 14 -10.18 -2.33 -13.92
C ALA A 14 -9.81 -1.03 -13.18
N ILE A 15 -8.56 -0.60 -13.31
CA ILE A 15 -8.09 0.69 -12.79
C ILE A 15 -8.49 1.78 -13.79
N THR A 16 -9.45 2.62 -13.42
CA THR A 16 -9.81 3.82 -14.20
C THR A 16 -8.77 4.92 -13.95
N ALA A 17 -7.94 5.21 -14.94
CA ALA A 17 -7.03 6.36 -14.91
C ALA A 17 -7.82 7.67 -15.06
N ALA A 18 -7.78 8.54 -14.04
CA ALA A 18 -8.32 9.89 -14.12
C ALA A 18 -7.31 10.82 -14.83
N LEU A 19 -7.78 11.61 -15.80
CA LEU A 19 -7.01 12.67 -16.46
C LEU A 19 -7.21 13.98 -15.69
N LEU A 20 -6.14 14.55 -15.12
CA LEU A 20 -6.18 15.79 -14.34
C LEU A 20 -5.76 17.01 -15.19
N THR A 21 -6.67 17.97 -15.34
CA THR A 21 -6.40 19.31 -15.90
C THR A 21 -5.88 20.24 -14.79
N VAL A 22 -4.57 20.49 -14.75
CA VAL A 22 -3.94 21.36 -13.74
C VAL A 22 -4.03 22.84 -14.16
N THR A 23 -4.87 23.62 -13.49
CA THR A 23 -4.77 25.10 -13.51
C THR A 23 -3.70 25.54 -12.51
N ALA A 24 -2.46 25.68 -12.97
CA ALA A 24 -1.31 26.02 -12.15
C ALA A 24 -1.28 27.50 -11.76
N ALA A 25 -1.59 27.80 -10.48
CA ALA A 25 -1.30 29.10 -9.85
C ALA A 25 -0.39 28.97 -8.60
N ALA A 26 0.10 27.76 -8.30
CA ALA A 26 1.05 27.52 -7.21
C ALA A 26 2.49 27.43 -7.76
N GLY A 27 3.42 28.15 -7.14
CA GLY A 27 4.84 28.13 -7.51
C GLY A 27 5.46 26.73 -7.38
N CYS A 28 6.54 26.50 -8.14
CA CYS A 28 7.15 25.18 -8.34
C CYS A 28 7.45 24.37 -7.06
N GLY A 29 7.71 25.00 -5.91
CA GLY A 29 7.99 24.29 -4.67
C GLY A 29 6.82 23.48 -4.09
N ALA A 30 5.57 23.89 -4.36
CA ALA A 30 4.41 23.08 -4.01
C ALA A 30 4.24 21.90 -4.97
N LEU A 31 4.56 22.09 -6.25
CA LEU A 31 4.52 21.05 -7.27
C LEU A 31 5.57 19.95 -6.99
N ASP A 32 6.78 20.31 -6.58
CA ASP A 32 7.81 19.32 -6.21
C ASP A 32 7.37 18.44 -5.03
N LYS A 33 6.81 19.04 -3.96
CA LYS A 33 6.25 18.28 -2.83
C LYS A 33 5.07 17.40 -3.23
N THR A 34 4.17 17.89 -4.09
CA THR A 34 3.05 17.09 -4.60
C THR A 34 3.54 15.91 -5.44
N LEU A 35 4.51 16.12 -6.33
CA LEU A 35 5.07 15.04 -7.15
C LEU A 35 5.81 13.99 -6.31
N ASP A 36 6.52 14.41 -5.26
CA ASP A 36 7.16 13.49 -4.32
C ASP A 36 6.11 12.71 -3.50
N CYS A 37 5.01 13.35 -3.08
CA CYS A 37 3.88 12.68 -2.43
C CYS A 37 3.29 11.61 -3.33
N VAL A 38 2.98 11.95 -4.60
CA VAL A 38 2.41 11.01 -5.58
C VAL A 38 3.36 9.84 -5.83
N ARG A 39 4.66 10.08 -6.02
CA ARG A 39 5.65 9.02 -6.24
C ARG A 39 5.76 8.08 -5.06
N THR A 40 5.76 8.61 -3.84
CA THR A 40 5.82 7.74 -2.66
C THR A 40 4.50 7.02 -2.40
N ALA A 41 3.35 7.65 -2.66
CA ALA A 41 2.05 6.98 -2.61
C ALA A 41 1.96 5.82 -3.63
N ASP A 42 2.50 5.99 -4.83
CA ASP A 42 2.58 4.95 -5.87
C ASP A 42 3.52 3.79 -5.47
N ALA A 43 4.68 4.12 -4.87
CA ALA A 43 5.58 3.11 -4.31
C ALA A 43 4.90 2.30 -3.19
N ILE A 44 4.18 2.96 -2.28
CA ILE A 44 3.40 2.30 -1.22
C ILE A 44 2.33 1.40 -1.82
N ALA A 45 1.56 1.88 -2.80
CA ALA A 45 0.54 1.08 -3.47
C ALA A 45 1.14 -0.19 -4.09
N THR A 46 2.31 -0.07 -4.73
CA THR A 46 3.06 -1.20 -5.29
C THR A 46 3.48 -2.20 -4.20
N SER A 47 4.04 -1.72 -3.09
CA SER A 47 4.46 -2.59 -1.98
C SER A 47 3.27 -3.27 -1.29
N VAL A 48 2.11 -2.62 -1.20
CA VAL A 48 0.86 -3.22 -0.71
C VAL A 48 0.30 -4.28 -1.67
N ASP A 49 0.41 -4.07 -2.99
CA ASP A 49 0.08 -5.10 -3.98
C ASP A 49 1.03 -6.31 -3.92
N ASN A 50 2.32 -6.08 -3.64
CA ASN A 50 3.28 -7.15 -3.39
C ASN A 50 2.92 -7.92 -2.12
N LEU A 51 2.58 -7.21 -1.03
CA LEU A 51 2.11 -7.83 0.21
C LEU A 51 0.85 -8.67 -0.02
N GLN A 52 -0.15 -8.16 -0.74
CA GLN A 52 -1.38 -8.90 -1.08
C GLN A 52 -1.05 -10.21 -1.80
N GLN A 53 -0.12 -10.16 -2.77
CA GLN A 53 0.35 -11.34 -3.49
C GLN A 53 1.13 -12.30 -2.58
N ALA A 54 2.00 -11.78 -1.72
CA ALA A 54 2.79 -12.58 -0.79
C ALA A 54 1.89 -13.27 0.23
N VAL A 55 0.90 -12.58 0.80
CA VAL A 55 -0.10 -13.14 1.72
C VAL A 55 -0.95 -14.20 1.02
N ALA A 56 -1.38 -13.98 -0.22
CA ALA A 56 -2.08 -14.99 -1.00
C ALA A 56 -1.25 -16.27 -1.24
N ASN A 57 0.09 -16.15 -1.19
CA ASN A 57 1.03 -17.26 -1.30
C ASN A 57 1.66 -17.68 0.03
N ALA A 58 1.28 -17.07 1.17
CA ALA A 58 1.97 -17.21 2.46
C ALA A 58 1.92 -18.63 3.02
N SER A 59 0.94 -19.44 2.60
CA SER A 59 0.91 -20.88 2.89
C SER A 59 2.12 -21.66 2.34
N ASN A 60 2.83 -21.12 1.35
CA ASN A 60 4.04 -21.71 0.76
C ASN A 60 5.32 -21.08 1.34
N ASP A 61 5.31 -19.77 1.57
CA ASP A 61 6.48 -19.03 2.06
C ASP A 61 6.07 -17.76 2.81
N PRO A 62 6.00 -17.80 4.15
CA PRO A 62 5.65 -16.63 4.96
C PRO A 62 6.74 -15.55 4.98
N THR A 63 7.97 -15.85 4.53
CA THR A 63 9.07 -14.87 4.55
C THR A 63 8.89 -13.75 3.54
N GLN A 64 8.29 -14.04 2.37
CA GLN A 64 7.99 -13.04 1.35
C GLN A 64 7.00 -11.96 1.83
N ALA A 65 6.06 -12.33 2.69
CA ALA A 65 5.13 -11.37 3.28
C ALA A 65 5.87 -10.43 4.23
N SER A 66 6.77 -10.97 5.07
CA SER A 66 7.61 -10.16 5.96
C SER A 66 8.54 -9.21 5.22
N GLU A 67 9.17 -9.65 4.12
CA GLU A 67 10.02 -8.79 3.28
C GLU A 67 9.21 -7.63 2.66
N SER A 68 8.00 -7.93 2.18
CA SER A 68 7.11 -6.89 1.64
C SER A 68 6.70 -5.86 2.71
N LEU A 69 6.48 -6.31 3.95
CA LEU A 69 6.19 -5.41 5.08
C LEU A 69 7.39 -4.52 5.43
N ASP A 70 8.60 -5.08 5.44
CA ASP A 70 9.84 -4.32 5.68
C ASP A 70 10.06 -3.24 4.58
N GLU A 71 9.72 -3.53 3.33
CA GLU A 71 9.75 -2.54 2.25
C GLU A 71 8.73 -1.42 2.48
N ILE A 72 7.50 -1.75 2.89
CA ILE A 72 6.47 -0.75 3.21
C ILE A 72 6.94 0.16 4.35
N GLU A 73 7.47 -0.39 5.45
CA GLU A 73 7.97 0.40 6.58
C GLU A 73 9.07 1.39 6.18
N LYS A 74 9.99 0.93 5.32
CA LYS A 74 11.07 1.77 4.80
C LYS A 74 10.55 2.92 3.94
N GLU A 75 9.60 2.66 3.05
CA GLU A 75 9.01 3.72 2.22
C GLU A 75 8.20 4.72 3.05
N LEU A 76 7.54 4.25 4.12
CA LEU A 76 6.81 5.13 5.04
C LEU A 76 7.71 6.05 5.84
N GLY A 77 8.85 5.54 6.32
CA GLY A 77 9.88 6.36 6.97
C GLY A 77 10.35 7.51 6.06
N ASN A 78 10.45 7.27 4.76
CA ASN A 78 10.82 8.30 3.78
C ASN A 78 9.71 9.31 3.49
N LEU A 79 8.44 8.99 3.77
CA LEU A 79 7.29 9.85 3.48
C LEU A 79 6.98 10.82 4.61
N GLY A 80 7.06 10.37 5.86
CA GLY A 80 6.77 11.18 7.05
C GLY A 80 7.62 12.45 7.13
N ASP A 81 8.86 12.39 6.63
CA ASP A 81 9.80 13.52 6.64
C ASP A 81 9.57 14.55 5.50
N LYS A 82 8.72 14.25 4.52
CA LYS A 82 8.58 15.05 3.28
C LYS A 82 7.37 15.99 3.26
N THR A 83 6.49 15.91 4.26
CA THR A 83 5.19 16.57 4.23
C THR A 83 4.73 17.06 5.60
N ASP A 84 4.10 18.24 5.63
CA ASP A 84 3.57 18.86 6.85
C ASP A 84 2.05 18.63 6.99
N ASN A 85 1.49 17.64 6.28
CA ASN A 85 0.05 17.38 6.23
C ASN A 85 -0.38 16.39 7.33
N ALA A 86 -1.20 16.85 8.28
CA ALA A 86 -1.70 16.05 9.38
C ALA A 86 -2.53 14.82 8.94
N ASP A 87 -3.31 14.94 7.85
CA ASP A 87 -4.07 13.82 7.31
C ASP A 87 -3.14 12.76 6.71
N LEU A 88 -2.03 13.19 6.10
CA LEU A 88 -1.02 12.29 5.59
C LEU A 88 -0.24 11.61 6.72
N SER A 89 0.16 12.35 7.75
CA SER A 89 0.81 11.77 8.94
C SER A 89 -0.08 10.71 9.58
N LYS A 90 -1.38 10.99 9.72
CA LYS A 90 -2.35 10.02 10.24
C LYS A 90 -2.48 8.79 9.37
N ALA A 91 -2.57 8.96 8.05
CA ALA A 91 -2.65 7.83 7.13
C ALA A 91 -1.37 6.98 7.13
N VAL A 92 -0.19 7.60 7.32
CA VAL A 92 1.09 6.91 7.52
C VAL A 92 1.10 6.12 8.84
N ASP A 93 0.64 6.72 9.94
CA ASP A 93 0.54 6.05 11.24
C ASP A 93 -0.42 4.84 11.21
N ASP A 94 -1.57 5.01 10.55
CA ASP A 94 -2.56 3.95 10.34
C ASP A 94 -1.94 2.80 9.50
N LEU A 95 -1.16 3.14 8.47
CA LEU A 95 -0.49 2.14 7.64
C LEU A 95 0.61 1.39 8.40
N GLN A 96 1.43 2.09 9.19
CA GLN A 96 2.43 1.47 10.08
C GLN A 96 1.78 0.53 11.08
N THR A 97 0.66 0.94 11.68
CA THR A 97 -0.10 0.11 12.62
C THR A 97 -0.66 -1.12 11.92
N GLY A 98 -1.21 -0.97 10.71
CA GLY A 98 -1.66 -2.09 9.88
C GLY A 98 -0.55 -3.10 9.60
N VAL A 99 0.61 -2.62 9.16
CA VAL A 99 1.79 -3.44 8.87
C VAL A 99 2.25 -4.22 10.10
N ALA A 100 2.35 -3.58 11.26
CA ALA A 100 2.73 -4.23 12.51
C ALA A 100 1.73 -5.33 12.93
N ASN A 101 0.43 -5.11 12.72
CA ASN A 101 -0.61 -6.10 13.00
C ASN A 101 -0.53 -7.32 12.07
N VAL A 102 -0.27 -7.10 10.77
CA VAL A 102 -0.07 -8.19 9.79
C VAL A 102 1.17 -8.99 10.18
N ARG A 103 2.30 -8.33 10.46
CA ARG A 103 3.54 -8.97 10.92
C ARG A 103 3.30 -9.82 12.16
N GLY A 104 2.67 -9.24 13.17
CA GLY A 104 2.34 -9.94 14.41
C GLY A 104 1.37 -11.11 14.23
N SER A 105 0.57 -11.12 13.17
CA SER A 105 -0.31 -12.26 12.82
C SER A 105 0.47 -13.38 12.13
N ILE A 106 1.36 -13.02 11.19
CA ILE A 106 2.28 -13.97 10.54
C ILE A 106 3.18 -14.65 11.57
N ASP A 107 3.76 -13.88 12.51
CA ASP A 107 4.64 -14.40 13.57
C ASP A 107 3.91 -15.37 14.52
N LYS A 108 2.60 -15.23 14.66
CA LYS A 108 1.73 -16.14 15.44
C LYS A 108 1.29 -17.37 14.65
N GLY A 109 1.70 -17.49 13.39
CA GLY A 109 1.37 -18.60 12.50
C GLY A 109 0.04 -18.45 11.77
N ASP A 110 -0.51 -17.25 11.66
CA ASP A 110 -1.66 -17.00 10.80
C ASP A 110 -1.24 -17.09 9.32
N ALA A 111 -1.86 -18.02 8.60
CA ALA A 111 -1.60 -18.22 7.17
C ALA A 111 -2.38 -17.26 6.27
N THR A 112 -3.35 -16.53 6.84
CA THR A 112 -4.21 -15.57 6.14
C THR A 112 -4.44 -14.31 6.98
N PRO A 113 -3.37 -13.56 7.31
CA PRO A 113 -3.49 -12.34 8.09
C PRO A 113 -4.43 -11.34 7.38
N ASP A 114 -5.21 -10.61 8.18
CA ASP A 114 -6.05 -9.53 7.66
C ASP A 114 -5.20 -8.32 7.25
N ILE A 115 -5.19 -8.04 5.95
CA ILE A 115 -4.45 -6.92 5.34
C ILE A 115 -5.36 -5.73 4.99
N THR A 116 -6.67 -5.79 5.27
CA THR A 116 -7.60 -4.68 5.02
C THR A 116 -7.15 -3.37 5.66
N PRO A 117 -6.64 -3.33 6.91
CA PRO A 117 -6.12 -2.10 7.49
C PRO A 117 -4.95 -1.48 6.70
N VAL A 118 -4.11 -2.32 6.09
CA VAL A 118 -2.99 -1.88 5.24
C VAL A 118 -3.49 -1.30 3.93
N THR A 119 -4.43 -1.97 3.25
CA THR A 119 -4.98 -1.49 1.99
C THR A 119 -5.78 -0.19 2.16
N ASP A 120 -6.54 -0.07 3.25
CA ASP A 120 -7.34 1.12 3.53
C ASP A 120 -6.46 2.35 3.78
N ALA A 121 -5.43 2.20 4.62
CA ALA A 121 -4.50 3.30 4.91
C ALA A 121 -3.70 3.73 3.66
N ALA A 122 -3.26 2.78 2.83
CA ALA A 122 -2.62 3.10 1.55
C ALA A 122 -3.55 3.87 0.59
N ALA A 123 -4.84 3.52 0.57
CA ALA A 123 -5.83 4.25 -0.21
C ALA A 123 -6.05 5.68 0.32
N GLU A 124 -6.04 5.88 1.64
CA GLU A 124 -6.09 7.24 2.23
C GLU A 124 -4.84 8.05 1.89
N ILE A 125 -3.64 7.47 1.94
CA ILE A 125 -2.40 8.14 1.50
C ILE A 125 -2.52 8.59 0.04
N ALA A 126 -2.99 7.71 -0.85
CA ALA A 126 -3.19 8.04 -2.25
C ALA A 126 -4.21 9.18 -2.44
N LYS A 127 -5.32 9.19 -1.68
CA LYS A 127 -6.31 10.27 -1.72
C LYS A 127 -5.71 11.61 -1.28
N VAL A 128 -4.88 11.61 -0.24
CA VAL A 128 -4.26 12.83 0.28
C VAL A 128 -3.16 13.35 -0.65
N CYS A 129 -2.43 12.45 -1.33
CA CYS A 129 -1.37 12.81 -2.28
C CYS A 129 -1.87 13.17 -3.69
N THR A 130 -3.13 12.90 -4.03
CA THR A 130 -3.69 13.21 -5.35
C THR A 130 -4.42 14.57 -5.30
N PRO A 131 -4.10 15.52 -6.21
CA PRO A 131 -4.77 16.82 -6.28
C PRO A 131 -6.16 16.78 -6.92
#